data_AF-A0A7K8I1S0-F1
#
_entry.id   AF-A0A7K8I1S0-F1
#
_cell.length_a   1.000
_cell.length_b   1.000
_cell.length_c   1.000
_cell.angle_alpha   90.00
_cell.angle_beta   90.00
_cell.angle_gamma   90.00
#
_symmetry.space_group_name_H-M   'P 1'
#
loop_
_entity.id
_entity.type
_entity.pdbx_description
1 polymer ?
#
loop_
_entity_poly.entity_id
_entity_poly.type
_entity_poly.pdbx_seq_one_letter_code
_entity_poly.pdbx_strand_id
1 'polypeptide(L)'
;YIYGRTLVPEVEGGPRPSVHMLWTPIPESLTLGGEERERRWEFLTAVAGSEEEAKRSYSAGLALAAAGSLLRSHVRAWAALRRGCSVELDGPLALRRALHGCLYYLLSAVPPRDSPGAPFHGISPGGLSNGTRGEDYWGHVFWDQDTWIFPNILLLHPAAARAILHYRLRTLEGARRNARQQGYEGAKFPWESAATGREVCPEEIYGAQEIHVSGDVLVAFEQYYCTTQDLKLFQEDGGWELVEAVARYWCSRMEWSEEEQLYHIRGVMPPDEYHSHVDNSAYTNAVARRSLNFAAGLARDLLLPVPEEWEDRARKIKVPFDEERKYHPEYDGYSPGEPVKQADVVLLGFPLMHPMSAEVRRNDLEMYEPVTDPAGPAMTWSMFAVGWLELKEPQRARSQLEKCFSNITEPFKV
;
A
#
# COMPACT_ATOMS: atom_id res chain seq x y z
N TYR A 1 -4.47 14.62 32.63
CA TYR A 1 -5.43 14.66 31.50
C TYR A 1 -5.01 15.78 30.58
N ILE A 2 -4.87 15.50 29.29
CA ILE A 2 -4.56 16.49 28.25
C ILE A 2 -5.65 16.36 27.18
N TYR A 3 -6.10 17.51 26.70
CA TYR A 3 -6.99 17.63 25.56
C TYR A 3 -6.29 18.44 24.47
N GLY A 4 -6.33 17.93 23.25
CA GLY A 4 -5.89 18.60 22.04
C GLY A 4 -6.95 18.47 20.95
N ARG A 5 -6.86 19.32 19.94
CA ARG A 5 -7.69 19.25 18.74
C ARG A 5 -6.90 19.72 17.53
N THR A 6 -7.13 19.09 16.38
CA THR A 6 -6.59 19.53 15.11
C THR A 6 -6.87 21.02 14.87
N LEU A 7 -5.80 21.79 14.66
CA LEU A 7 -5.89 23.24 14.48
C LEU A 7 -6.32 23.62 13.06
N VAL A 8 -5.78 22.92 12.06
CA VAL A 8 -6.05 23.13 10.64
C VAL A 8 -6.60 21.82 10.08
N PRO A 9 -7.86 21.78 9.59
CA PRO A 9 -8.39 20.58 8.94
C PRO A 9 -7.67 20.33 7.62
N GLU A 10 -7.66 19.06 7.17
CA GLU A 10 -7.06 18.63 5.89
C GLU A 10 -7.63 19.40 4.69
N VAL A 11 -8.94 19.65 4.71
CA VAL A 11 -9.62 20.50 3.74
C VAL A 11 -10.45 21.56 4.46
N GLU A 12 -10.70 22.68 3.79
CA GLU A 12 -11.60 23.71 4.30
C GLU A 12 -12.97 23.10 4.67
N GLY A 13 -13.43 23.38 5.90
CA GLY A 13 -14.65 22.80 6.45
C GLY A 13 -14.56 21.31 6.84
N GLY A 14 -13.40 20.69 6.71
CA GLY A 14 -13.17 19.28 7.02
C GLY A 14 -13.15 18.95 8.53
N PRO A 15 -13.07 17.65 8.88
CA PRO A 15 -13.07 17.20 10.26
C PRO A 15 -11.85 17.75 11.02
N ARG A 16 -12.07 18.11 12.29
CA ARG A 16 -11.03 18.56 13.22
C ARG A 16 -11.04 17.66 14.44
N PRO A 17 -10.48 16.45 14.34
CA PRO A 17 -10.54 15.46 15.41
C PRO A 17 -9.89 16.00 16.70
N SER A 18 -10.43 15.54 17.82
CA SER A 18 -9.87 15.75 19.15
C SER A 18 -8.96 14.60 19.54
N VAL A 19 -8.00 14.89 20.41
CA VAL A 19 -7.12 13.90 21.04
C VAL A 19 -7.20 14.10 22.54
N HIS A 20 -7.54 13.03 23.24
CA HIS A 20 -7.69 13.01 24.70
C HIS A 20 -6.68 12.02 25.27
N MET A 21 -5.89 12.45 26.25
CA MET A 21 -4.85 11.63 26.87
C MET A 21 -4.98 11.61 28.39
N LEU A 22 -5.03 10.42 28.97
CA LEU A 22 -4.84 10.17 30.40
C LEU A 22 -3.55 9.38 30.58
N TRP A 23 -2.76 9.73 31.59
CA TRP A 23 -1.54 9.01 31.89
C TRP A 23 -1.25 8.98 33.38
N THR A 24 -0.48 7.97 33.79
CA THR A 24 0.13 7.87 35.12
C THR A 24 1.38 8.76 35.14
N PRO A 25 1.49 9.75 36.04
CA PRO A 25 2.72 10.53 36.18
C PRO A 25 3.92 9.61 36.46
N ILE A 26 4.99 9.81 35.70
CA ILE A 26 6.26 9.11 35.89
C ILE A 26 7.07 9.90 36.94
N PRO A 27 7.48 9.29 38.06
CA PRO A 27 8.28 9.96 39.07
C PRO A 27 9.70 10.22 38.54
N GLU A 28 10.35 11.25 39.06
CA GLU A 28 11.73 11.60 38.68
C GLU A 28 12.76 10.53 39.09
N SER A 29 12.43 9.71 40.09
CA SER A 29 13.28 8.61 40.53
C SER A 29 12.45 7.41 40.99
N LEU A 30 13.04 6.22 40.83
CA LEU A 30 12.51 4.95 41.35
C LEU A 30 13.49 4.44 42.41
N THR A 31 12.99 4.15 43.61
CA THR A 31 13.81 3.66 44.72
C THR A 31 13.41 2.23 45.07
N LEU A 32 14.38 1.32 45.00
CA LEU A 32 14.28 -0.04 45.50
C LEU A 32 14.87 -0.07 46.92
N GLY A 33 14.12 -0.59 47.90
CA GLY A 33 14.61 -0.70 49.27
C GLY A 33 15.81 -1.65 49.37
N GLY A 34 16.72 -1.42 50.32
CA GLY A 34 17.94 -2.22 50.46
C GLY A 34 17.72 -3.73 50.74
N GLU A 35 16.53 -4.10 51.21
CA GLU A 35 16.11 -5.49 51.42
C GLU A 35 15.25 -6.06 50.27
N GLU A 36 14.77 -5.20 49.35
CA GLU A 36 13.96 -5.61 48.20
C GLU A 36 14.86 -6.15 47.08
N ARG A 37 14.56 -7.33 46.55
CA ARG A 37 15.28 -7.91 45.41
C ARG A 37 14.71 -7.52 44.05
N GLU A 38 13.41 -7.28 44.01
CA GLU A 38 12.69 -6.81 42.82
C GLU A 38 11.53 -5.92 43.24
N ARG A 39 11.20 -4.97 42.37
CA ARG A 39 9.97 -4.18 42.47
C ARG A 39 9.50 -3.81 41.07
N ARG A 40 8.19 -3.75 40.89
CA ARG A 40 7.55 -3.40 39.62
C ARG A 40 6.90 -2.03 39.74
N TRP A 41 7.18 -1.17 38.77
CA TRP A 41 6.49 0.09 38.57
C TRP A 41 5.76 0.02 37.23
N GLU A 42 4.52 0.48 37.20
CA GLU A 42 3.68 0.47 36.00
C GLU A 42 3.20 1.89 35.73
N PHE A 43 3.41 2.34 34.50
CA PHE A 43 2.95 3.63 34.01
C PHE A 43 2.04 3.39 32.82
N LEU A 44 0.81 3.88 32.90
CA LEU A 44 -0.20 3.69 31.89
C LEU A 44 -0.44 4.99 31.15
N THR A 45 -0.65 4.91 29.84
CA THR A 45 -1.14 6.01 29.01
C THR A 45 -2.30 5.49 28.17
N ALA A 46 -3.39 6.24 28.12
CA ALA A 46 -4.52 6.00 27.24
C ALA A 46 -4.74 7.23 26.37
N VAL A 47 -4.80 7.03 25.05
CA VAL A 47 -5.06 8.06 24.05
C VAL A 47 -6.31 7.67 23.26
N ALA A 48 -7.23 8.60 23.06
CA ALA A 48 -8.46 8.35 22.29
C ALA A 48 -9.01 9.62 21.62
N GLY A 49 -9.97 9.44 20.71
CA GLY A 49 -10.65 10.54 20.02
C GLY A 49 -11.68 11.28 20.88
N SER A 50 -12.10 10.69 22.01
CA SER A 50 -13.05 11.28 22.97
C SER A 50 -12.58 11.13 24.41
N GLU A 51 -13.06 12.01 25.30
CA GLU A 51 -12.74 11.97 26.73
C GLU A 51 -13.29 10.69 27.38
N GLU A 52 -14.51 10.30 27.02
CA GLU A 52 -15.18 9.10 27.53
C GLU A 52 -14.37 7.85 27.18
N GLU A 53 -13.91 7.73 25.94
CA GLU A 53 -13.11 6.60 25.50
C GLU A 53 -11.74 6.57 26.18
N ALA A 54 -11.06 7.72 26.29
CA ALA A 54 -9.78 7.79 26.98
C ALA A 54 -9.91 7.35 28.45
N LYS A 55 -10.98 7.79 29.15
CA LYS A 55 -11.27 7.37 30.53
C LYS A 55 -11.59 5.88 30.64
N ARG A 56 -12.41 5.34 29.73
CA ARG A 56 -12.74 3.90 29.69
C ARG A 56 -11.48 3.07 29.49
N SER A 57 -10.68 3.39 28.48
CA SER A 57 -9.44 2.68 28.15
C SER A 57 -8.41 2.76 29.29
N TYR A 58 -8.26 3.94 29.92
CA TYR A 58 -7.38 4.10 31.07
C TYR A 58 -7.83 3.25 32.27
N SER A 59 -9.14 3.24 32.57
CA SER A 59 -9.72 2.43 33.65
C SER A 59 -9.57 0.93 33.40
N ALA A 60 -9.77 0.49 32.15
CA ALA A 60 -9.53 -0.89 31.76
C ALA A 60 -8.05 -1.28 31.90
N GLY A 61 -7.14 -0.40 31.49
CA GLY A 61 -5.69 -0.58 31.67
C GLY A 61 -5.30 -0.71 33.15
N LEU A 62 -5.83 0.14 34.02
CA LEU A 62 -5.63 0.06 35.47
C LEU A 62 -6.13 -1.26 36.06
N ALA A 63 -7.32 -1.72 35.66
CA ALA A 63 -7.88 -2.98 36.13
C ALA A 63 -7.01 -4.18 35.69
N LEU A 64 -6.53 -4.18 34.44
CA LEU A 64 -5.63 -5.21 33.92
C LEU A 64 -4.27 -5.21 34.63
N ALA A 65 -3.73 -4.03 34.90
CA ALA A 65 -2.48 -3.83 35.64
C ALA A 65 -2.60 -4.34 37.09
N ALA A 66 -3.66 -3.93 37.80
CA ALA A 66 -3.93 -4.38 39.17
C ALA A 66 -4.11 -5.91 39.28
N ALA A 67 -4.69 -6.55 38.25
CA ALA A 67 -4.81 -8.01 38.17
C ALA A 67 -3.51 -8.72 37.71
N GLY A 68 -2.42 -7.98 37.48
CA GLY A 68 -1.16 -8.49 36.94
C GLY A 68 -1.29 -9.10 35.54
N SER A 69 -2.33 -8.73 34.80
CA SER A 69 -2.78 -9.38 33.57
C SER A 69 -2.51 -8.57 32.30
N LEU A 70 -2.09 -7.30 32.42
CA LEU A 70 -1.85 -6.40 31.29
C LEU A 70 -0.89 -7.01 30.26
N LEU A 71 0.34 -7.36 30.65
CA LEU A 71 1.30 -8.00 29.75
C LEU A 71 0.80 -9.35 29.21
N ARG A 72 0.16 -10.17 30.06
CA ARG A 72 -0.38 -11.47 29.63
C ARG A 72 -1.48 -11.32 28.58
N SER A 73 -2.31 -10.27 28.68
CA SER A 73 -3.36 -9.98 27.72
C SER A 73 -2.77 -9.59 26.35
N HIS A 74 -1.74 -8.74 26.35
CA HIS A 74 -0.99 -8.36 25.14
C HIS A 74 -0.33 -9.57 24.47
N VAL A 75 0.39 -10.39 25.24
CA VAL A 75 1.05 -11.61 24.71
C VAL A 75 0.01 -12.58 24.13
N ARG A 76 -1.15 -12.73 24.78
CA ARG A 76 -2.25 -13.57 24.28
C ARG A 76 -2.83 -13.04 22.98
N ALA A 77 -2.99 -11.71 22.85
CA ALA A 77 -3.48 -11.08 21.63
C ALA A 77 -2.51 -11.28 20.45
N TRP A 78 -1.20 -11.10 20.67
CA TRP A 78 -0.18 -11.41 19.66
C TRP A 78 -0.13 -12.88 19.28
N ALA A 79 -0.21 -13.77 20.27
CA ALA A 79 -0.31 -15.20 20.01
C ALA A 79 -1.56 -15.52 19.18
N ALA A 80 -2.68 -14.85 19.44
CA ALA A 80 -3.92 -15.00 18.67
C ALA A 80 -3.79 -14.50 17.23
N LEU A 81 -3.16 -13.36 17.03
CA LEU A 81 -2.91 -12.81 15.70
C LEU A 81 -2.04 -13.74 14.87
N ARG A 82 -1.05 -14.38 15.49
CA ARG A 82 -0.17 -15.37 14.83
C ARG A 82 -0.82 -16.73 14.59
N ARG A 83 -1.94 -17.06 15.25
CA ARG A 83 -2.59 -18.38 15.07
C ARG A 83 -3.12 -18.52 13.64
N GLY A 84 -2.59 -19.51 12.91
CA GLY A 84 -2.97 -19.83 11.55
C GLY A 84 -2.17 -19.08 10.46
N CYS A 85 -1.26 -18.19 10.85
CA CYS A 85 -0.55 -17.29 9.93
C CYS A 85 0.88 -17.11 10.43
N SER A 86 1.75 -18.08 10.13
CA SER A 86 3.16 -18.05 10.51
C SER A 86 4.03 -18.41 9.33
N VAL A 87 5.14 -17.68 9.18
CA VAL A 87 6.21 -18.05 8.27
C VAL A 87 7.29 -18.73 9.10
N GLU A 88 7.47 -20.03 8.90
CA GLU A 88 8.59 -20.77 9.46
C GLU A 88 9.70 -20.84 8.42
N LEU A 89 10.85 -20.29 8.77
CA LEU A 89 12.03 -20.31 7.92
C LEU A 89 13.10 -21.16 8.59
N ASP A 90 13.63 -22.15 7.87
CA ASP A 90 14.89 -22.78 8.21
C ASP A 90 16.03 -21.95 7.61
N GLY A 91 16.91 -21.41 8.46
CA GLY A 91 17.94 -20.48 8.02
C GLY A 91 18.61 -19.66 9.13
N PRO A 92 19.54 -18.75 8.75
CA PRO A 92 20.30 -17.95 9.68
C PRO A 92 19.41 -17.18 10.66
N LEU A 93 19.80 -17.14 11.94
CA LEU A 93 19.02 -16.47 12.99
C LEU A 93 18.75 -15.00 12.69
N ALA A 94 19.69 -14.30 12.04
CA ALA A 94 19.53 -12.91 11.64
C ALA A 94 18.34 -12.73 10.68
N LEU A 95 18.25 -13.56 9.64
CA LEU A 95 17.19 -13.55 8.65
C LEU A 95 15.82 -13.90 9.27
N ARG A 96 15.78 -14.91 10.16
CA ARG A 96 14.54 -15.27 10.88
C ARG A 96 14.04 -14.13 11.77
N ARG A 97 14.96 -13.44 12.47
CA ARG A 97 14.62 -12.27 13.30
C ARG A 97 14.15 -11.10 12.45
N ALA A 98 14.82 -10.82 11.33
CA ALA A 98 14.41 -9.79 10.37
C ALA A 98 12.97 -10.03 9.90
N LEU A 99 12.68 -11.22 9.38
CA LEU A 99 11.36 -11.57 8.88
C LEU A 99 10.27 -11.45 9.95
N HIS A 100 10.53 -11.94 11.17
CA HIS A 100 9.60 -11.79 12.28
C HIS A 100 9.41 -10.32 12.70
N GLY A 101 10.45 -9.49 12.58
CA GLY A 101 10.40 -8.04 12.77
C GLY A 101 9.48 -7.38 11.74
N CYS A 102 9.72 -7.61 10.45
CA CYS A 102 8.88 -7.08 9.37
C CYS A 102 7.40 -7.46 9.56
N LEU A 103 7.10 -8.73 9.86
CA LEU A 103 5.73 -9.16 10.17
C LEU A 103 5.18 -8.45 11.41
N TYR A 104 5.97 -8.25 12.46
CA TYR A 104 5.53 -7.50 13.63
C TYR A 104 5.14 -6.05 13.27
N TYR A 105 5.92 -5.36 12.44
CA TYR A 105 5.63 -3.98 12.02
C TYR A 105 4.37 -3.89 11.15
N LEU A 106 4.25 -4.75 10.13
CA LEU A 106 3.05 -4.82 9.28
C LEU A 106 1.79 -5.10 10.11
N LEU A 107 1.87 -6.06 11.03
CA LEU A 107 0.74 -6.46 11.87
C LEU A 107 0.41 -5.45 12.97
N SER A 108 1.36 -4.61 13.36
CA SER A 108 1.12 -3.50 14.29
C SER A 108 0.39 -2.33 13.63
N ALA A 109 0.47 -2.21 12.29
CA ALA A 109 -0.16 -1.15 11.51
C ALA A 109 -1.60 -1.47 11.06
N VAL A 110 -2.07 -2.71 11.24
CA VAL A 110 -3.45 -3.11 10.88
C VAL A 110 -4.37 -3.07 12.11
N PRO A 111 -5.68 -2.81 11.93
CA PRO A 111 -6.61 -2.74 13.05
C PRO A 111 -6.82 -4.14 13.66
N PRO A 112 -7.03 -4.25 14.98
CA PRO A 112 -7.41 -5.51 15.61
C PRO A 112 -8.75 -6.02 15.07
N ARG A 113 -8.87 -7.34 14.91
CA ARG A 113 -10.08 -8.00 14.35
C ARG A 113 -11.38 -7.62 15.05
N ASP A 114 -11.33 -7.40 16.37
CA ASP A 114 -12.50 -7.21 17.23
C ASP A 114 -12.57 -5.78 17.82
N SER A 115 -12.10 -4.77 17.10
CA SER A 115 -12.16 -3.37 17.55
C SER A 115 -13.25 -2.57 16.80
N PRO A 116 -14.54 -2.75 17.12
CA PRO A 116 -15.60 -1.93 16.54
C PRO A 116 -15.52 -0.51 17.10
N GLY A 117 -15.42 0.50 16.24
CA GLY A 117 -15.71 1.88 16.63
C GLY A 117 -14.84 2.97 15.98
N ALA A 118 -13.61 2.68 15.58
CA ALA A 118 -12.75 3.65 14.91
C ALA A 118 -12.54 3.27 13.44
N PRO A 119 -12.75 4.20 12.49
CA PRO A 119 -12.45 3.94 11.10
C PRO A 119 -10.95 3.71 10.93
N PHE A 120 -10.58 2.69 10.15
CA PHE A 120 -9.21 2.52 9.72
C PHE A 120 -8.86 3.57 8.66
N HIS A 121 -7.64 4.11 8.74
CA HIS A 121 -7.18 5.23 7.92
C HIS A 121 -6.12 4.84 6.89
N GLY A 122 -5.89 3.53 6.70
CA GLY A 122 -4.86 3.02 5.81
C GLY A 122 -3.49 2.94 6.49
N ILE A 123 -2.47 2.62 5.68
CA ILE A 123 -1.10 2.38 6.14
C ILE A 123 -0.15 3.24 5.32
N SER A 124 0.61 4.10 6.00
CA SER A 124 1.73 4.84 5.41
C SER A 124 2.92 3.92 5.12
N PRO A 125 3.78 4.22 4.13
CA PRO A 125 5.04 3.51 3.93
C PRO A 125 5.89 3.41 5.21
N GLY A 126 5.87 4.46 6.04
CA GLY A 126 6.57 4.51 7.35
C GLY A 126 5.79 3.91 8.52
N GLY A 127 4.56 3.44 8.29
CA GLY A 127 3.66 2.96 9.34
C GLY A 127 3.29 4.06 10.33
N LEU A 128 3.33 3.73 11.63
CA LEU A 128 3.08 4.67 12.75
C LEU A 128 4.30 4.81 13.67
N SER A 129 5.47 4.33 13.22
CA SER A 129 6.67 4.17 14.05
C SER A 129 7.41 5.48 14.29
N ASN A 130 7.37 6.41 13.35
CA ASN A 130 7.91 7.75 13.52
C ASN A 130 6.86 8.77 13.04
N GLY A 131 6.69 9.85 13.80
CA GLY A 131 5.41 10.58 13.85
C GLY A 131 5.53 12.07 14.10
N THR A 132 6.72 12.63 13.91
CA THR A 132 6.94 14.07 13.88
C THR A 132 6.50 14.64 12.53
N ARG A 133 6.03 15.90 12.55
CA ARG A 133 5.54 16.57 11.33
C ARG A 133 6.68 16.73 10.33
N GLY A 134 6.46 16.30 9.08
CA GLY A 134 7.47 16.36 8.03
C GLY A 134 8.39 15.13 7.99
N GLU A 135 8.13 14.13 8.83
CA GLU A 135 8.79 12.83 8.80
C GLU A 135 7.79 11.74 8.39
N ASP A 136 8.30 10.57 8.03
CA ASP A 136 7.51 9.36 7.71
C ASP A 136 6.32 9.61 6.77
N TYR A 137 6.58 10.40 5.72
CA TYR A 137 5.61 10.72 4.68
C TYR A 137 4.31 11.34 5.25
N TRP A 138 4.40 12.09 6.35
CA TRP A 138 3.26 12.70 7.05
C TRP A 138 2.18 11.71 7.52
N GLY A 139 2.48 10.40 7.51
CA GLY A 139 1.48 9.36 7.73
C GLY A 139 0.46 9.22 6.59
N HIS A 140 0.75 9.77 5.41
CA HIS A 140 -0.10 9.64 4.23
C HIS A 140 -0.06 8.22 3.66
N VAL A 141 -1.12 7.83 2.98
CA VAL A 141 -1.30 6.53 2.33
C VAL A 141 -1.00 6.67 0.85
N PHE A 142 -0.03 5.88 0.39
CA PHE A 142 0.44 5.82 -0.99
C PHE A 142 -0.04 4.53 -1.66
N TRP A 143 0.35 4.32 -2.92
CA TRP A 143 0.24 3.02 -3.59
C TRP A 143 0.95 1.89 -2.82
N ASP A 144 1.90 2.22 -1.92
CA ASP A 144 2.61 1.24 -1.12
C ASP A 144 1.71 0.31 -0.31
N GLN A 145 0.62 0.88 0.20
CA GLN A 145 -0.39 0.13 0.89
C GLN A 145 -0.93 -1.00 0.02
N ASP A 146 -1.26 -0.71 -1.23
CA ASP A 146 -2.00 -1.59 -2.12
C ASP A 146 -1.07 -2.55 -2.89
N THR A 147 0.15 -2.11 -3.22
CA THR A 147 1.12 -2.89 -4.00
C THR A 147 2.04 -3.75 -3.11
N TRP A 148 2.57 -3.20 -2.01
CA TRP A 148 3.62 -3.86 -1.22
C TRP A 148 3.09 -4.50 0.06
N ILE A 149 2.20 -3.79 0.76
CA ILE A 149 1.69 -4.21 2.07
C ILE A 149 0.51 -5.16 1.93
N PHE A 150 -0.48 -4.78 1.12
CA PHE A 150 -1.75 -5.47 0.99
C PHE A 150 -1.64 -6.96 0.62
N PRO A 151 -0.81 -7.41 -0.35
CA PRO A 151 -0.78 -8.82 -0.74
C PRO A 151 -0.39 -9.75 0.43
N ASN A 152 0.56 -9.31 1.25
CA ASN A 152 0.99 -10.05 2.44
C ASN A 152 -0.10 -10.12 3.51
N ILE A 153 -0.79 -9.00 3.74
CA ILE A 153 -1.92 -8.94 4.68
C ILE A 153 -3.11 -9.74 4.18
N LEU A 154 -3.39 -9.77 2.88
CA LEU A 154 -4.45 -10.59 2.31
C LEU A 154 -4.17 -12.08 2.51
N LEU A 155 -2.96 -12.53 2.17
CA LEU A 155 -2.58 -13.93 2.30
C LEU A 155 -2.68 -14.44 3.75
N LEU A 156 -2.23 -13.63 4.70
CA LEU A 156 -2.18 -14.01 6.11
C LEU A 156 -3.47 -13.65 6.86
N HIS A 157 -4.06 -12.49 6.61
CA HIS A 157 -5.18 -11.95 7.37
C HIS A 157 -6.24 -11.28 6.48
N PRO A 158 -7.05 -12.06 5.74
CA PRO A 158 -8.07 -11.52 4.84
C PRO A 158 -9.04 -10.52 5.48
N ALA A 159 -9.38 -10.70 6.77
CA ALA A 159 -10.23 -9.76 7.50
C ALA A 159 -9.58 -8.38 7.70
N ALA A 160 -8.26 -8.34 7.95
CA ALA A 160 -7.50 -7.10 8.04
C ALA A 160 -7.31 -6.47 6.65
N ALA A 161 -7.09 -7.28 5.62
CA ALA A 161 -7.05 -6.82 4.23
C ALA A 161 -8.37 -6.15 3.81
N ARG A 162 -9.51 -6.70 4.23
CA ARG A 162 -10.82 -6.06 4.02
C ARG A 162 -10.89 -4.66 4.64
N ALA A 163 -10.29 -4.45 5.82
CA ALA A 163 -10.24 -3.14 6.45
C ALA A 163 -9.38 -2.14 5.65
N ILE A 164 -8.28 -2.61 5.05
CA ILE A 164 -7.45 -1.81 4.12
C ILE A 164 -8.30 -1.36 2.91
N LEU A 165 -9.07 -2.26 2.28
CA LEU A 165 -9.93 -1.88 1.16
C LEU A 165 -11.07 -0.93 1.57
N HIS A 166 -11.64 -1.11 2.76
CA HIS A 166 -12.67 -0.21 3.31
C HIS A 166 -12.17 1.23 3.45
N TYR A 167 -10.88 1.45 3.67
CA TYR A 167 -10.30 2.80 3.62
C TYR A 167 -10.46 3.42 2.22
N ARG A 168 -10.13 2.68 1.15
CA ARG A 168 -10.29 3.14 -0.25
C ARG A 168 -11.77 3.36 -0.61
N LEU A 169 -12.68 2.50 -0.12
CA LEU A 169 -14.13 2.70 -0.27
C LEU A 169 -14.60 4.01 0.36
N ARG A 170 -14.20 4.26 1.61
CA ARG A 170 -14.57 5.47 2.35
C ARG A 170 -14.01 6.76 1.71
N THR A 171 -12.88 6.66 1.01
CA THR A 171 -12.18 7.79 0.39
C THR A 171 -12.53 7.99 -1.09
N LEU A 172 -13.45 7.20 -1.65
CA LEU A 172 -13.84 7.25 -3.07
C LEU A 172 -14.31 8.65 -3.53
N GLU A 173 -15.03 9.40 -2.70
CA GLU A 173 -15.48 10.74 -3.08
C GLU A 173 -14.32 11.75 -3.22
N GLY A 174 -13.25 11.56 -2.44
CA GLY A 174 -12.00 12.30 -2.61
C GLY A 174 -11.40 12.04 -3.99
N ALA A 175 -11.32 10.76 -4.39
CA ALA A 175 -10.82 10.33 -5.69
C ALA A 175 -11.68 10.81 -6.88
N ARG A 176 -13.01 10.82 -6.73
CA ARG A 176 -13.93 11.36 -7.75
C ARG A 176 -13.73 12.84 -8.01
N ARG A 177 -13.55 13.62 -6.94
CA ARG A 177 -13.30 15.06 -7.11
C ARG A 177 -11.88 15.32 -7.60
N ASN A 178 -10.89 14.48 -7.27
CA ASN A 178 -9.55 14.58 -7.85
C ASN A 178 -9.60 14.42 -9.39
N ALA A 179 -10.27 13.37 -9.89
CA ALA A 179 -10.48 13.19 -11.34
C ALA A 179 -11.15 14.41 -11.98
N ARG A 180 -12.26 14.88 -11.39
CA ARG A 180 -13.02 16.04 -11.89
C ARG A 180 -12.20 17.34 -11.92
N GLN A 181 -11.36 17.58 -10.92
CA GLN A 181 -10.50 18.77 -10.86
C GLN A 181 -9.48 18.79 -12.00
N GLN A 182 -9.12 17.61 -12.52
CA GLN A 182 -8.20 17.44 -13.64
C GLN A 182 -8.94 17.26 -14.98
N GLY A 183 -10.27 17.47 -15.01
CA GLY A 183 -11.08 17.37 -16.23
C GLY A 183 -11.46 15.95 -16.66
N TYR A 184 -11.22 14.95 -15.82
CA TYR A 184 -11.53 13.54 -16.10
C TYR A 184 -12.82 13.08 -15.42
N GLU A 185 -13.36 11.95 -15.88
CA GLU A 185 -14.50 11.28 -15.27
C GLU A 185 -14.04 10.20 -14.26
N GLY A 186 -15.01 9.55 -13.60
CA GLY A 186 -14.68 8.42 -12.74
C GLY A 186 -14.02 8.82 -11.42
N ALA A 187 -13.07 8.01 -10.97
CA ALA A 187 -12.30 8.21 -9.75
C ALA A 187 -10.80 8.03 -10.03
N LYS A 188 -10.01 9.05 -9.69
CA LYS A 188 -8.55 9.03 -9.67
C LYS A 188 -8.12 9.10 -8.21
N PHE A 189 -7.64 8.00 -7.64
CA PHE A 189 -7.11 8.03 -6.29
C PHE A 189 -5.91 8.99 -6.21
N PRO A 190 -5.76 9.74 -5.11
CA PRO A 190 -4.63 10.64 -4.96
C PRO A 190 -3.32 9.87 -4.83
N TRP A 191 -2.23 10.51 -5.22
CA TRP A 191 -0.88 9.98 -5.00
C TRP A 191 -0.61 9.85 -3.49
N GLU A 192 -0.87 10.93 -2.75
CA GLU A 192 -0.84 10.91 -1.29
C GLU A 192 -2.25 11.11 -0.75
N SER A 193 -2.72 10.14 0.04
CA SER A 193 -4.05 10.17 0.63
C SER A 193 -4.00 10.29 2.15
N ALA A 194 -4.93 11.05 2.73
CA ALA A 194 -5.07 11.15 4.18
C ALA A 194 -6.50 10.82 4.64
N ALA A 195 -7.06 11.58 5.57
CA ALA A 195 -8.32 11.27 6.22
C ALA A 195 -9.53 11.38 5.29
N THR A 196 -9.52 12.34 4.35
CA THR A 196 -10.68 12.65 3.49
C THR A 196 -10.60 12.04 2.10
N GLY A 197 -9.47 11.42 1.73
CA GLY A 197 -9.26 10.86 0.38
C GLY A 197 -8.86 11.90 -0.67
N ARG A 198 -8.59 13.12 -0.25
CA ARG A 198 -8.13 14.22 -1.12
C ARG A 198 -6.68 14.02 -1.49
N GLU A 199 -6.29 14.62 -2.61
CA GLU A 199 -4.89 14.81 -2.91
C GLU A 199 -4.29 15.76 -1.86
N VAL A 200 -3.31 15.24 -1.13
CA VAL A 200 -2.57 15.98 -0.10
C VAL A 200 -1.06 15.97 -0.37
N CYS A 201 -0.63 15.44 -1.53
CA CYS A 201 0.77 15.47 -1.92
C CYS A 201 1.27 16.92 -1.95
N PRO A 202 2.34 17.25 -1.21
CA PRO A 202 2.90 18.61 -1.21
C PRO A 202 3.41 19.05 -2.57
N GLU A 203 3.84 18.10 -3.40
CA GLU A 203 4.41 18.33 -4.72
C GLU A 203 3.39 18.00 -5.82
N GLU A 204 2.89 19.04 -6.48
CA GLU A 204 1.76 18.94 -7.43
C GLU A 204 2.02 17.97 -8.60
N ILE A 205 3.28 17.80 -9.01
CA ILE A 205 3.65 16.96 -10.15
C ILE A 205 3.29 15.48 -9.93
N TYR A 206 3.54 14.92 -8.74
CA TYR A 206 3.22 13.51 -8.46
C TYR A 206 1.70 13.30 -8.43
N GLY A 207 0.98 14.16 -7.70
CA GLY A 207 -0.48 14.13 -7.65
C GLY A 207 -1.16 14.34 -9.02
N ALA A 208 -0.50 15.03 -9.95
CA ALA A 208 -0.97 15.20 -11.33
C ALA A 208 -0.65 13.99 -12.22
N GLN A 209 0.60 13.51 -12.21
CA GLN A 209 1.11 12.62 -13.25
C GLN A 209 1.28 11.16 -12.84
N GLU A 210 1.42 10.85 -11.56
CA GLU A 210 1.65 9.49 -11.07
C GLU A 210 0.33 8.75 -10.87
N ILE A 211 -0.35 8.55 -12.00
CA ILE A 211 -1.77 8.16 -12.03
C ILE A 211 -1.98 6.66 -11.83
N HIS A 212 -0.90 5.86 -11.88
CA HIS A 212 -0.96 4.40 -11.76
C HIS A 212 -1.53 3.94 -10.41
N VAL A 213 -1.45 4.77 -9.35
CA VAL A 213 -2.06 4.52 -8.03
C VAL A 213 -3.52 4.08 -8.11
N SER A 214 -4.29 4.60 -9.08
CA SER A 214 -5.69 4.20 -9.26
C SER A 214 -5.82 2.75 -9.75
N GLY A 215 -4.90 2.31 -10.61
CA GLY A 215 -4.78 0.93 -11.04
C GLY A 215 -4.28 0.01 -9.94
N ASP A 216 -3.35 0.48 -9.10
CA ASP A 216 -2.81 -0.30 -7.97
C ASP A 216 -3.87 -0.63 -6.94
N VAL A 217 -4.74 0.35 -6.63
CA VAL A 217 -5.94 0.10 -5.83
C VAL A 217 -6.78 -1.02 -6.44
N LEU A 218 -7.02 -0.99 -7.76
CA LEU A 218 -7.82 -2.03 -8.42
C LEU A 218 -7.14 -3.40 -8.43
N VAL A 219 -5.80 -3.46 -8.51
CA VAL A 219 -5.06 -4.71 -8.34
C VAL A 219 -5.29 -5.30 -6.94
N ALA A 220 -5.30 -4.47 -5.88
CA ALA A 220 -5.62 -4.93 -4.52
C ALA A 220 -7.07 -5.45 -4.42
N PHE A 221 -8.05 -4.75 -5.00
CA PHE A 221 -9.44 -5.22 -5.05
C PHE A 221 -9.59 -6.53 -5.85
N GLU A 222 -8.91 -6.66 -6.99
CA GLU A 222 -8.92 -7.88 -7.79
C GLU A 222 -8.32 -9.05 -7.02
N GLN A 223 -7.14 -8.86 -6.41
CA GLN A 223 -6.51 -9.89 -5.58
C GLN A 223 -7.43 -10.33 -4.44
N TYR A 224 -8.12 -9.39 -3.79
CA TYR A 224 -9.09 -9.68 -2.74
C TYR A 224 -10.26 -10.51 -3.25
N TYR A 225 -10.84 -10.10 -4.38
CA TYR A 225 -11.95 -10.80 -5.02
C TYR A 225 -11.56 -12.24 -5.36
N CYS A 226 -10.44 -12.42 -6.07
CA CYS A 226 -9.95 -13.73 -6.49
C CYS A 226 -9.61 -14.64 -5.30
N THR A 227 -9.14 -14.08 -4.17
CA THR A 227 -8.74 -14.86 -2.99
C THR A 227 -9.91 -15.23 -2.09
N THR A 228 -10.87 -14.32 -1.90
CA THR A 228 -11.90 -14.45 -0.85
C THR A 228 -13.29 -14.71 -1.38
N GLN A 229 -13.58 -14.29 -2.62
CA GLN A 229 -14.92 -14.29 -3.21
C GLN A 229 -15.96 -13.59 -2.30
N ASP A 230 -15.54 -12.57 -1.53
CA ASP A 230 -16.43 -11.78 -0.67
C ASP A 230 -17.35 -10.88 -1.51
N LEU A 231 -18.42 -11.47 -2.06
CA LEU A 231 -19.40 -10.77 -2.89
C LEU A 231 -20.08 -9.63 -2.16
N LYS A 232 -20.20 -9.70 -0.82
CA LYS A 232 -20.81 -8.63 -0.02
C LYS A 232 -20.02 -7.32 -0.15
N LEU A 233 -18.69 -7.39 -0.12
CA LEU A 233 -17.84 -6.20 -0.32
C LEU A 233 -18.18 -5.50 -1.65
N PHE A 234 -18.37 -6.28 -2.71
CA PHE A 234 -18.59 -5.76 -4.06
C PHE A 234 -20.04 -5.33 -4.30
N GLN A 235 -21.03 -6.08 -3.80
CA GLN A 235 -22.45 -5.82 -4.04
C GLN A 235 -23.06 -4.81 -3.06
N GLU A 236 -22.65 -4.82 -1.80
CA GLU A 236 -23.31 -4.06 -0.72
C GLU A 236 -22.43 -2.94 -0.16
N ASP A 237 -21.12 -3.16 -0.02
CA ASP A 237 -20.24 -2.21 0.68
C ASP A 237 -19.60 -1.16 -0.25
N GLY A 238 -19.93 -1.14 -1.54
CA GLY A 238 -19.44 -0.16 -2.51
C GLY A 238 -18.24 -0.61 -3.35
N GLY A 239 -17.81 -1.87 -3.25
CA GLY A 239 -16.69 -2.39 -4.06
C GLY A 239 -16.92 -2.29 -5.56
N TRP A 240 -18.14 -2.61 -6.04
CA TRP A 240 -18.49 -2.41 -7.45
C TRP A 240 -18.44 -0.93 -7.85
N GLU A 241 -19.00 -0.04 -7.03
CA GLU A 241 -19.02 1.41 -7.31
C GLU A 241 -17.61 2.00 -7.45
N LEU A 242 -16.66 1.52 -6.64
CA LEU A 242 -15.25 1.89 -6.75
C LEU A 242 -14.63 1.38 -8.06
N VAL A 243 -14.82 0.09 -8.36
CA VAL A 243 -14.24 -0.54 -9.56
C VAL A 243 -14.77 0.12 -10.84
N GLU A 244 -16.07 0.34 -10.93
CA GLU A 244 -16.71 1.05 -12.04
C GLU A 244 -16.18 2.49 -12.17
N ALA A 245 -16.03 3.21 -11.05
CA ALA A 245 -15.55 4.57 -11.07
C ALA A 245 -14.10 4.68 -11.59
N VAL A 246 -13.22 3.75 -11.22
CA VAL A 246 -11.84 3.75 -11.73
C VAL A 246 -11.79 3.29 -13.20
N ALA A 247 -12.61 2.32 -13.60
CA ALA A 247 -12.73 1.93 -15.02
C ALA A 247 -13.14 3.12 -15.89
N ARG A 248 -14.13 3.90 -15.45
CA ARG A 248 -14.55 5.14 -16.13
C ARG A 248 -13.43 6.19 -16.18
N TYR A 249 -12.63 6.30 -15.12
CA TYR A 249 -11.46 7.20 -15.13
C TYR A 249 -10.49 6.81 -16.25
N TRP A 250 -10.12 5.53 -16.33
CA TRP A 250 -9.25 5.02 -17.39
C TRP A 250 -9.80 5.29 -18.80
N CYS A 251 -11.09 5.06 -19.03
CA CYS A 251 -11.75 5.38 -20.30
C CYS A 251 -11.68 6.88 -20.64
N SER A 252 -11.90 7.75 -19.66
CA SER A 252 -11.79 9.21 -19.86
C SER A 252 -10.35 9.71 -20.04
N ARG A 253 -9.36 8.94 -19.55
CA ARG A 253 -7.94 9.31 -19.56
C ARG A 253 -7.21 8.91 -20.84
N MET A 254 -7.70 7.87 -21.52
CA MET A 254 -7.11 7.29 -22.72
C MET A 254 -7.51 8.05 -23.99
N GLU A 255 -6.53 8.38 -24.81
CA GLU A 255 -6.69 9.09 -26.09
C GLU A 255 -6.47 8.13 -27.25
N TRP A 256 -7.28 8.20 -28.31
CA TRP A 256 -7.09 7.37 -29.50
C TRP A 256 -5.99 7.95 -30.39
N SER A 257 -5.01 7.13 -30.76
CA SER A 257 -3.99 7.45 -31.77
C SER A 257 -4.40 6.91 -33.13
N GLU A 258 -4.72 7.79 -34.07
CA GLU A 258 -5.05 7.39 -35.45
C GLU A 258 -3.86 6.77 -36.19
N GLU A 259 -2.63 7.15 -35.84
CA GLU A 259 -1.42 6.63 -36.48
C GLU A 259 -1.16 5.17 -36.09
N GLU A 260 -1.28 4.86 -34.80
CA GLU A 260 -0.98 3.52 -34.29
C GLU A 260 -2.22 2.62 -34.21
N GLN A 261 -3.42 3.19 -34.34
CA GLN A 261 -4.69 2.50 -34.09
C GLN A 261 -4.74 1.86 -32.68
N LEU A 262 -4.19 2.58 -31.71
CA LEU A 262 -4.10 2.19 -30.31
C LEU A 262 -4.52 3.36 -29.40
N TYR A 263 -5.01 3.04 -28.21
CA TYR A 263 -5.20 4.00 -27.14
C TYR A 263 -3.89 4.31 -26.42
N HIS A 264 -3.64 5.60 -26.21
CA HIS A 264 -2.46 6.13 -25.56
C HIS A 264 -2.84 6.77 -24.22
N ILE A 265 -1.91 6.74 -23.27
CA ILE A 265 -1.97 7.53 -22.04
C ILE A 265 -0.72 8.41 -22.03
N ARG A 266 -0.91 9.72 -22.15
CA ARG A 266 0.17 10.71 -22.35
C ARG A 266 0.44 11.55 -21.12
N GLY A 267 1.65 12.08 -20.98
CA GLY A 267 2.01 13.04 -19.93
C GLY A 267 1.86 12.46 -18.52
N VAL A 268 2.40 11.27 -18.29
CA VAL A 268 2.40 10.59 -16.98
C VAL A 268 3.78 10.57 -16.36
N MET A 269 3.81 10.24 -15.09
CA MET A 269 4.99 9.83 -14.34
C MET A 269 4.78 8.35 -14.03
N PRO A 270 5.68 7.47 -14.45
CA PRO A 270 5.59 6.06 -14.14
C PRO A 270 6.15 5.82 -12.70
N PRO A 271 6.13 4.59 -12.16
CA PRO A 271 6.81 4.31 -10.89
C PRO A 271 8.25 4.82 -10.83
N ASP A 272 8.98 4.83 -11.95
CA ASP A 272 10.22 5.58 -12.03
C ASP A 272 10.00 7.10 -12.06
N GLU A 273 10.00 7.71 -10.87
CA GLU A 273 9.84 9.16 -10.72
C GLU A 273 11.04 10.00 -11.23
N TYR A 274 12.14 9.39 -11.72
CA TYR A 274 13.17 10.16 -12.44
C TYR A 274 12.70 10.63 -13.81
N HIS A 275 11.64 10.02 -14.35
CA HIS A 275 11.05 10.38 -15.62
C HIS A 275 9.63 10.91 -15.42
N SER A 276 9.30 12.06 -15.99
CA SER A 276 7.97 12.66 -15.92
C SER A 276 7.57 13.20 -17.28
N HIS A 277 6.28 13.50 -17.46
CA HIS A 277 5.72 13.95 -18.74
C HIS A 277 5.96 12.95 -19.87
N VAL A 278 6.12 11.66 -19.55
CA VAL A 278 6.36 10.61 -20.54
C VAL A 278 5.03 10.11 -21.10
N ASP A 279 5.09 9.57 -22.32
CA ASP A 279 3.93 8.98 -22.97
C ASP A 279 4.02 7.46 -22.92
N ASN A 280 2.87 6.82 -22.68
CA ASN A 280 2.70 5.38 -22.71
C ASN A 280 3.66 4.62 -21.80
N SER A 281 3.77 5.03 -20.54
CA SER A 281 4.43 4.22 -19.50
C SER A 281 3.93 2.77 -19.55
N ALA A 282 4.87 1.82 -19.69
CA ALA A 282 4.54 0.40 -19.80
C ALA A 282 3.78 -0.09 -18.56
N TYR A 283 4.21 0.30 -17.37
CA TYR A 283 3.53 -0.02 -16.12
C TYR A 283 2.14 0.61 -16.05
N THR A 284 2.04 1.93 -16.26
CA THR A 284 0.76 2.67 -16.16
C THR A 284 -0.27 2.10 -17.13
N ASN A 285 0.14 1.84 -18.37
CA ASN A 285 -0.75 1.29 -19.38
C ASN A 285 -1.11 -0.17 -19.08
N ALA A 286 -0.18 -0.99 -18.60
CA ALA A 286 -0.47 -2.36 -18.20
C ALA A 286 -1.45 -2.44 -17.02
N VAL A 287 -1.31 -1.59 -15.99
CA VAL A 287 -2.23 -1.58 -14.85
C VAL A 287 -3.60 -0.99 -15.23
N ALA A 288 -3.66 -0.02 -16.14
CA ALA A 288 -4.91 0.48 -16.71
C ALA A 288 -5.64 -0.62 -17.50
N ARG A 289 -4.92 -1.37 -18.33
CA ARG A 289 -5.45 -2.53 -19.05
C ARG A 289 -6.03 -3.57 -18.10
N ARG A 290 -5.27 -3.91 -17.05
CA ARG A 290 -5.68 -4.89 -16.04
C ARG A 290 -6.92 -4.42 -15.27
N SER A 291 -6.98 -3.14 -14.93
CA SER A 291 -8.14 -2.50 -14.29
C SER A 291 -9.42 -2.66 -15.10
N LEU A 292 -9.38 -2.38 -16.40
CA LEU A 292 -10.53 -2.51 -17.30
C LEU A 292 -10.96 -3.98 -17.48
N ASN A 293 -9.99 -4.90 -17.60
CA ASN A 293 -10.28 -6.34 -17.67
C ASN A 293 -10.94 -6.84 -16.39
N PHE A 294 -10.45 -6.42 -15.21
CA PHE A 294 -11.04 -6.76 -13.93
C PHE A 294 -12.46 -6.20 -13.82
N ALA A 295 -12.68 -4.92 -14.16
CA ALA A 295 -14.00 -4.31 -14.13
C ALA A 295 -15.01 -5.05 -15.02
N ALA A 296 -14.62 -5.40 -16.25
CA ALA A 296 -15.46 -6.19 -17.17
C ALA A 296 -15.70 -7.62 -16.66
N GLY A 297 -14.70 -8.25 -16.05
CA GLY A 297 -14.83 -9.57 -15.41
C GLY A 297 -15.82 -9.55 -14.25
N LEU A 298 -15.60 -8.64 -13.30
CA LEU A 298 -16.46 -8.47 -12.13
C LEU A 298 -17.89 -8.10 -12.52
N ALA A 299 -18.08 -7.24 -13.51
CA ALA A 299 -19.42 -6.91 -14.04
C ALA A 299 -20.17 -8.17 -14.48
N ARG A 300 -19.51 -9.06 -15.23
CA ARG A 300 -20.10 -10.34 -15.68
C ARG A 300 -20.47 -11.23 -14.50
N ASP A 301 -19.56 -11.37 -13.55
CA ASP A 301 -19.78 -12.20 -12.35
C ASP A 301 -20.95 -11.68 -11.50
N LEU A 302 -21.12 -10.35 -11.44
CA LEU A 302 -22.22 -9.68 -10.75
C LEU A 302 -23.50 -9.57 -11.59
N LEU A 303 -23.51 -10.10 -12.82
CA LEU A 303 -24.63 -10.02 -13.77
C LEU A 303 -25.04 -8.58 -14.13
N LEU A 304 -24.06 -7.68 -14.20
CA LEU A 304 -24.20 -6.28 -14.59
C LEU A 304 -23.80 -6.09 -16.06
N PRO A 305 -24.30 -5.03 -16.74
CA PRO A 305 -23.86 -4.69 -18.08
C PRO A 305 -22.36 -4.41 -18.14
N VAL A 306 -21.69 -4.92 -19.18
CA VAL A 306 -20.29 -4.60 -19.48
C VAL A 306 -20.27 -3.52 -20.57
N PRO A 307 -19.79 -2.31 -20.29
CA PRO A 307 -19.56 -1.31 -21.33
C PRO A 307 -18.56 -1.82 -22.38
N GLU A 308 -18.95 -1.80 -23.66
CA GLU A 308 -18.11 -2.27 -24.77
C GLU A 308 -16.76 -1.53 -24.83
N GLU A 309 -16.76 -0.24 -24.48
CA GLU A 309 -15.55 0.58 -24.44
C GLU A 309 -14.50 0.06 -23.45
N TRP A 310 -14.87 -0.66 -22.38
CA TRP A 310 -13.91 -1.20 -21.43
C TRP A 310 -13.08 -2.31 -22.08
N GLU A 311 -13.75 -3.24 -22.77
CA GLU A 311 -13.10 -4.34 -23.46
C GLU A 311 -12.32 -3.87 -24.71
N ASP A 312 -12.85 -2.89 -25.46
CA ASP A 312 -12.16 -2.32 -26.62
C ASP A 312 -10.88 -1.59 -26.20
N ARG A 313 -10.96 -0.70 -25.19
CA ARG A 313 -9.80 0.04 -24.69
C ARG A 313 -8.77 -0.87 -24.03
N ALA A 314 -9.18 -1.86 -23.25
CA ALA A 314 -8.26 -2.83 -22.68
C ALA A 314 -7.51 -3.63 -23.77
N ARG A 315 -8.19 -3.96 -24.88
CA ARG A 315 -7.57 -4.69 -25.99
C ARG A 315 -6.60 -3.83 -26.80
N LYS A 316 -6.89 -2.53 -26.95
CA LYS A 316 -6.19 -1.62 -27.84
C LYS A 316 -5.31 -0.59 -27.14
N ILE A 317 -5.14 -0.64 -25.83
CA ILE A 317 -4.18 0.22 -25.14
C ILE A 317 -2.75 -0.19 -25.49
N LYS A 318 -1.90 0.79 -25.83
CA LYS A 318 -0.49 0.57 -26.11
C LYS A 318 0.23 0.18 -24.82
N VAL A 319 0.96 -0.93 -24.83
CA VAL A 319 2.04 -1.17 -23.86
C VAL A 319 3.31 -1.26 -24.68
N PRO A 320 4.31 -0.37 -24.48
CA PRO A 320 5.52 -0.37 -25.30
C PRO A 320 6.19 -1.74 -25.30
N PHE A 321 6.58 -2.19 -26.49
CA PHE A 321 7.28 -3.45 -26.68
C PHE A 321 8.23 -3.34 -27.86
N ASP A 322 9.49 -3.71 -27.65
CA ASP A 322 10.51 -3.76 -28.68
C ASP A 322 10.58 -5.19 -29.25
N GLU A 323 10.08 -5.35 -30.48
CA GLU A 323 10.04 -6.64 -31.16
C GLU A 323 11.41 -7.19 -31.55
N GLU A 324 12.44 -6.35 -31.68
CA GLU A 324 13.79 -6.80 -32.05
C GLU A 324 14.55 -7.28 -30.82
N ARG A 325 14.52 -6.49 -29.74
CA ARG A 325 15.23 -6.77 -28.49
C ARG A 325 14.42 -7.61 -27.50
N LYS A 326 13.13 -7.83 -27.77
CA LYS A 326 12.21 -8.63 -26.95
C LYS A 326 12.21 -8.18 -25.49
N TYR A 327 11.97 -6.89 -25.25
CA TYR A 327 11.80 -6.31 -23.91
C TYR A 327 10.75 -5.19 -23.99
N HIS A 328 10.25 -4.73 -22.85
CA HIS A 328 9.37 -3.58 -22.76
C HIS A 328 10.18 -2.32 -22.48
N PRO A 329 10.27 -1.36 -23.42
CA PRO A 329 10.70 0.00 -23.10
C PRO A 329 9.80 0.59 -22.01
N GLU A 330 10.36 1.41 -21.13
CA GLU A 330 9.63 1.91 -19.96
C GLU A 330 8.50 2.88 -20.34
N TYR A 331 8.72 3.64 -21.40
CA TYR A 331 7.79 4.58 -22.01
C TYR A 331 8.18 4.81 -23.48
N ASP A 332 7.35 5.53 -24.23
CA ASP A 332 7.64 5.87 -25.62
C ASP A 332 8.89 6.76 -25.72
N GLY A 333 9.90 6.29 -26.46
CA GLY A 333 11.18 7.00 -26.62
C GLY A 333 12.22 6.73 -25.54
N TYR A 334 11.95 5.80 -24.60
CA TYR A 334 12.93 5.36 -23.60
C TYR A 334 14.24 4.91 -24.27
N SER A 335 15.37 5.39 -23.73
CA SER A 335 16.69 5.01 -24.22
C SER A 335 17.36 4.02 -23.25
N PRO A 336 17.64 2.77 -23.68
CA PRO A 336 18.28 1.79 -22.81
C PRO A 336 19.61 2.27 -22.22
N GLY A 337 19.74 2.15 -20.91
CA GLY A 337 20.88 2.70 -20.16
C GLY A 337 20.54 3.92 -19.32
N GLU A 338 19.35 4.54 -19.52
CA GLU A 338 18.85 5.61 -18.66
C GLU A 338 18.69 5.13 -17.21
N PRO A 339 19.19 5.89 -16.20
CA PRO A 339 19.03 5.54 -14.80
C PRO A 339 17.57 5.51 -14.38
N VAL A 340 17.19 4.51 -13.60
CA VAL A 340 15.82 4.29 -13.13
C VAL A 340 15.78 4.38 -11.60
N LYS A 341 14.84 5.12 -11.03
CA LYS A 341 14.72 5.31 -9.56
C LYS A 341 14.37 4.02 -8.84
N GLN A 342 13.38 3.27 -9.34
CA GLN A 342 12.83 2.07 -8.70
C GLN A 342 12.24 1.07 -9.69
N ALA A 343 11.75 -0.07 -9.20
CA ALA A 343 11.09 -1.06 -10.06
C ALA A 343 9.90 -0.44 -10.81
N ASP A 344 9.95 -0.49 -12.15
CA ASP A 344 8.89 -0.02 -13.05
C ASP A 344 8.43 -1.14 -13.99
N VAL A 345 9.12 -1.33 -15.13
CA VAL A 345 8.89 -2.46 -16.06
C VAL A 345 9.01 -3.81 -15.35
N VAL A 346 9.87 -3.89 -14.34
CA VAL A 346 10.06 -5.10 -13.52
C VAL A 346 8.76 -5.53 -12.83
N LEU A 347 7.85 -4.59 -12.54
CA LEU A 347 6.53 -4.84 -11.96
C LEU A 347 5.51 -5.40 -12.96
N LEU A 348 5.81 -5.40 -14.27
CA LEU A 348 4.95 -6.04 -15.28
C LEU A 348 4.82 -7.55 -15.04
N GLY A 349 5.86 -8.22 -14.55
CA GLY A 349 5.75 -9.59 -14.01
C GLY A 349 4.97 -9.57 -12.70
N PHE A 350 5.43 -10.23 -11.63
CA PHE A 350 4.85 -9.93 -10.33
C PHE A 350 5.01 -8.44 -9.96
N PRO A 351 3.95 -7.73 -9.51
CA PRO A 351 2.61 -8.23 -9.18
C PRO A 351 1.56 -8.11 -10.31
N LEU A 352 1.84 -7.42 -11.43
CA LEU A 352 0.86 -7.21 -12.51
C LEU A 352 0.53 -8.45 -13.34
N MET A 353 1.37 -9.48 -13.32
CA MET A 353 1.23 -10.73 -14.08
C MET A 353 0.91 -10.47 -15.56
N HIS A 354 1.51 -9.43 -16.14
CA HIS A 354 1.38 -9.09 -17.55
C HIS A 354 1.85 -10.28 -18.40
N PRO A 355 1.03 -10.76 -19.36
CA PRO A 355 1.40 -11.90 -20.18
C PRO A 355 2.65 -11.63 -21.03
N MET A 356 3.72 -12.38 -20.80
CA MET A 356 4.97 -12.28 -21.55
C MET A 356 5.70 -13.63 -21.59
N SER A 357 6.65 -13.80 -22.52
CA SER A 357 7.48 -15.00 -22.56
C SER A 357 8.57 -14.95 -21.47
N ALA A 358 9.13 -16.11 -21.14
CA ALA A 358 10.27 -16.17 -20.20
C ALA A 358 11.52 -15.44 -20.73
N GLU A 359 11.68 -15.35 -22.05
CA GLU A 359 12.73 -14.57 -22.70
C GLU A 359 12.51 -13.07 -22.47
N VAL A 360 11.30 -12.57 -22.75
CA VAL A 360 10.97 -11.16 -22.49
C VAL A 360 11.14 -10.81 -21.02
N ARG A 361 10.63 -11.67 -20.13
CA ARG A 361 10.79 -11.49 -18.68
C ARG A 361 12.26 -11.41 -18.26
N ARG A 362 13.12 -12.24 -18.84
CA ARG A 362 14.57 -12.19 -18.59
C ARG A 362 15.18 -10.90 -19.09
N ASN A 363 14.85 -10.50 -20.32
CA ASN A 363 15.40 -9.30 -20.94
C ASN A 363 14.98 -8.04 -20.18
N ASP A 364 13.73 -7.93 -19.73
CA ASP A 364 13.28 -6.84 -18.86
C ASP A 364 14.14 -6.77 -17.60
N LEU A 365 14.32 -7.88 -16.89
CA LEU A 365 15.13 -7.88 -15.66
C LEU A 365 16.61 -7.55 -15.94
N GLU A 366 17.20 -8.05 -17.03
CA GLU A 366 18.58 -7.77 -17.41
C GLU A 366 18.83 -6.34 -17.90
N MET A 367 17.84 -5.72 -18.56
CA MET A 367 17.90 -4.32 -18.99
C MET A 367 17.85 -3.37 -17.79
N TYR A 368 16.94 -3.61 -16.85
CA TYR A 368 16.62 -2.66 -15.78
C TYR A 368 17.45 -2.84 -14.51
N GLU A 369 17.90 -4.07 -14.17
CA GLU A 369 18.71 -4.31 -12.96
C GLU A 369 19.98 -3.44 -12.86
N PRO A 370 20.82 -3.28 -13.91
CA PRO A 370 22.06 -2.53 -13.80
C PRO A 370 21.89 -1.00 -13.80
N VAL A 371 20.74 -0.49 -14.24
CA VAL A 371 20.45 0.95 -14.31
C VAL A 371 19.55 1.45 -13.18
N THR A 372 19.00 0.52 -12.39
CA THR A 372 18.20 0.84 -11.20
C THR A 372 19.09 1.42 -10.10
N ASP A 373 18.69 2.56 -9.54
CA ASP A 373 19.42 3.28 -8.50
C ASP A 373 19.57 2.41 -7.23
N PRO A 374 20.81 2.08 -6.82
CA PRO A 374 21.07 1.34 -5.58
C PRO A 374 20.65 2.07 -4.30
N ALA A 375 20.52 3.40 -4.35
CA ALA A 375 20.00 4.24 -3.27
C ALA A 375 18.50 4.55 -3.39
N GLY A 376 17.84 4.00 -4.42
CA GLY A 376 16.40 4.14 -4.62
C GLY A 376 15.56 3.38 -3.58
N PRO A 377 14.23 3.46 -3.69
CA PRO A 377 13.27 2.78 -2.81
C PRO A 377 13.59 1.30 -2.57
N ALA A 378 13.69 0.91 -1.29
CA ALA A 378 14.21 -0.39 -0.87
C ALA A 378 13.37 -1.60 -1.35
N MET A 379 12.06 -1.41 -1.59
CA MET A 379 11.18 -2.47 -2.09
C MET A 379 11.56 -2.97 -3.50
N THR A 380 12.25 -2.16 -4.30
CA THR A 380 12.66 -2.47 -5.67
C THR A 380 13.35 -3.82 -5.79
N TRP A 381 14.29 -4.09 -4.90
CA TRP A 381 15.09 -5.32 -4.94
C TRP A 381 14.28 -6.58 -4.66
N SER A 382 13.16 -6.46 -3.95
CA SER A 382 12.26 -7.59 -3.72
C SER A 382 11.58 -8.03 -5.02
N MET A 383 11.29 -7.10 -5.94
CA MET A 383 10.64 -7.42 -7.22
C MET A 383 11.60 -8.06 -8.20
N PHE A 384 12.86 -7.60 -8.24
CA PHE A 384 13.89 -8.32 -8.97
C PHE A 384 14.12 -9.72 -8.40
N ALA A 385 14.10 -9.88 -7.07
CA ALA A 385 14.22 -11.19 -6.43
C ALA A 385 13.10 -12.14 -6.89
N VAL A 386 11.85 -11.68 -6.88
CA VAL A 386 10.70 -12.45 -7.37
C VAL A 386 10.84 -12.75 -8.87
N GLY A 387 11.20 -11.76 -9.69
CA GLY A 387 11.41 -11.97 -11.14
C GLY A 387 12.46 -13.03 -11.47
N TRP A 388 13.58 -13.04 -10.75
CA TRP A 388 14.59 -14.08 -10.92
C TRP A 388 14.10 -15.46 -10.44
N LEU A 389 13.27 -15.52 -9.40
CA LEU A 389 12.64 -16.77 -8.97
C LEU A 389 11.64 -17.32 -10.00
N GLU A 390 10.86 -16.47 -10.66
CA GLU A 390 9.95 -16.85 -11.76
C GLU A 390 10.71 -17.55 -12.90
N LEU A 391 11.95 -17.10 -13.17
CA LEU A 391 12.85 -17.67 -14.17
C LEU A 391 13.70 -18.84 -13.67
N LYS A 392 13.50 -19.29 -12.43
CA LYS A 392 14.27 -20.36 -11.77
C LYS A 392 15.77 -20.06 -11.68
N GLU A 393 16.12 -18.81 -11.39
CA GLU A 393 17.49 -18.29 -11.20
C GLU A 393 17.76 -17.95 -9.71
N PRO A 394 17.84 -18.93 -8.81
CA PRO A 394 17.83 -18.69 -7.36
C PRO A 394 19.07 -17.93 -6.86
N GLN A 395 20.21 -18.02 -7.54
CA GLN A 395 21.42 -17.30 -7.17
C GLN A 395 21.26 -15.79 -7.40
N ARG A 396 20.71 -15.39 -8.56
CA ARG A 396 20.42 -13.99 -8.85
C ARG A 396 19.35 -13.46 -7.91
N ALA A 397 18.29 -14.22 -7.70
CA ALA A 397 17.23 -13.87 -6.75
C ALA A 397 17.78 -13.62 -5.33
N ARG A 398 18.64 -14.51 -4.85
CA ARG A 398 19.28 -14.38 -3.53
C ARG A 398 20.10 -13.09 -3.42
N SER A 399 20.85 -12.74 -4.46
CA SER A 399 21.64 -11.50 -4.49
C SER A 399 20.74 -10.25 -4.33
N GLN A 400 19.57 -10.23 -4.95
CA GLN A 400 18.64 -9.11 -4.81
C GLN A 400 17.95 -9.12 -3.44
N LEU A 401 17.60 -10.31 -2.94
CA LEU A 401 17.00 -10.45 -1.62
C LEU A 401 17.95 -9.98 -0.50
N GLU A 402 19.26 -10.24 -0.62
CA GLU A 402 20.27 -9.76 0.34
C GLU A 402 20.33 -8.22 0.40
N LYS A 403 20.10 -7.51 -0.72
CA LYS A 403 19.98 -6.04 -0.74
C LYS A 403 18.77 -5.55 0.05
N CYS A 404 17.66 -6.29 0.08
CA CYS A 404 16.47 -5.90 0.84
C CYS A 404 16.75 -5.85 2.36
N PHE A 405 17.70 -6.67 2.82
CA PHE A 405 18.03 -6.79 4.24
C PHE A 405 19.19 -5.89 4.69
N SER A 406 19.83 -5.15 3.78
CA SER A 406 20.97 -4.29 4.13
C SER A 406 20.60 -3.10 5.01
N ASN A 407 19.33 -2.68 4.97
CA ASN A 407 18.84 -1.49 5.67
C ASN A 407 18.31 -1.80 7.08
N ILE A 408 18.30 -3.07 7.49
CA ILE A 408 17.82 -3.48 8.81
C ILE A 408 18.75 -2.97 9.91
N THR A 409 18.18 -2.20 10.82
CA THR A 409 18.87 -1.56 11.93
C THR A 409 18.54 -2.25 13.26
N GLU A 410 19.58 -2.59 14.02
CA GLU A 410 19.46 -3.12 15.38
C GLU A 410 19.08 -2.02 16.40
N PRO A 411 18.47 -2.36 17.55
CA PRO A 411 18.06 -3.69 18.00
C PRO A 411 16.65 -4.08 17.53
N PHE A 412 15.93 -3.17 16.88
CA PHE A 412 14.50 -3.30 16.62
C PHE A 412 14.18 -3.97 15.28
N LYS A 413 15.17 -4.13 14.39
CA LYS A 413 15.00 -4.70 13.04
C LYS A 413 14.11 -3.83 12.14
N VAL A 414 14.26 -2.51 12.25
CA VAL A 414 13.62 -1.51 11.39
C VAL A 414 14.57 -1.18 10.25
#